data_AF-A0A4W5KUN9-F1
#
_entry.id   AF-A0A4W5KUN9-F1
#
_cell.length_a   1.000
_cell.length_b   1.000
_cell.length_c   1.000
_cell.angle_alpha   90.00
_cell.angle_beta   90.00
_cell.angle_gamma   90.00
#
_symmetry.space_group_name_H-M   'P 1'
#
loop_
_entity.id
_entity.type
_entity.pdbx_description
1 polymer ?
#
loop_
_entity_poly.entity_id
_entity_poly.type
_entity_poly.pdbx_seq_one_letter_code
_entity_poly.pdbx_strand_id
1 'polypeptide(L)' 'MEVPSIDALFLRGLLEGGDPACLVLDCRSFFSFNSSHISGSTNVRFSTIVRRRARGGSI' A
#
# COMPACT_ATOMS: atom_id res chain seq x y z
N MET A 1 -11.59 13.30 1.65
CA MET A 1 -10.24 12.88 2.10
C MET A 1 -9.28 13.19 0.96
N GLU A 2 -8.40 14.15 1.17
CA GLU A 2 -7.31 14.42 0.23
C GLU A 2 -6.22 13.38 0.43
N VAL A 3 -5.70 12.84 -0.67
CA VAL A 3 -4.60 11.84 -0.65
C VAL A 3 -3.43 12.49 -1.39
N PRO A 4 -2.36 12.89 -0.67
CA PRO A 4 -1.20 13.49 -1.32
C PRO A 4 -0.42 12.43 -2.12
N SER A 5 0.18 12.85 -3.22
CA SER A 5 1.19 12.06 -3.93
C SER A 5 2.58 12.40 -3.38
N ILE A 6 3.43 11.40 -3.27
CA ILE A 6 4.85 11.57 -2.92
C ILE A 6 5.72 10.95 -4.03
N ASP A 7 6.94 11.46 -4.18
CA ASP A 7 7.93 10.86 -5.07
C ASP A 7 8.73 9.74 -4.39
N ALA A 8 9.53 9.02 -5.19
CA ALA A 8 10.30 7.88 -4.73
C ALA A 8 11.46 8.26 -3.79
N LEU A 9 12.04 9.46 -3.94
CA LEU A 9 13.15 9.91 -3.08
C LEU A 9 12.64 10.26 -1.69
N PHE A 10 11.49 10.94 -1.62
CA PHE A 10 10.81 11.24 -0.38
C PHE A 10 10.38 9.96 0.34
N LEU A 11 9.78 9.00 -0.39
CA LEU A 11 9.43 7.69 0.17
C LEU A 11 10.67 6.97 0.73
N ARG A 12 11.79 6.97 -0.01
CA ARG A 12 13.05 6.38 0.48
C ARG A 12 13.50 7.01 1.80
N GLY A 13 13.46 8.34 1.90
CA GLY A 13 13.81 9.05 3.14
C GLY A 13 12.92 8.65 4.33
N LEU A 14 11.62 8.46 4.11
CA LEU A 14 10.69 7.97 5.15
C LEU A 14 11.04 6.56 5.61
N LEU A 15 11.46 5.68 4.71
CA LEU A 15 11.82 4.30 5.05
C LEU A 15 13.17 4.20 5.75
N GLU A 16 14.15 5.01 5.34
CA GLU A 16 15.49 5.04 5.93
C GLU A 16 15.52 5.77 7.28
N GLY A 17 14.60 6.72 7.51
CA GLY A 17 14.50 7.50 8.74
C GLY A 17 14.15 6.70 9.99
N GLY A 18 13.85 5.40 9.85
CA GLY A 18 13.59 4.50 10.97
C GLY A 18 12.35 4.87 11.78
N ASP A 19 11.43 5.65 11.19
CA ASP A 19 10.18 6.02 11.86
C ASP A 19 9.34 4.75 12.10
N PRO A 20 9.13 4.33 13.36
CA PRO A 20 8.36 3.14 13.68
C PRO A 20 6.89 3.25 13.26
N ALA A 21 6.41 4.42 12.84
CA ALA A 21 5.05 4.65 12.41
C ALA A 21 4.80 4.48 10.89
N CYS A 22 5.82 4.21 10.07
CA CYS A 22 5.63 4.12 8.62
C CYS A 22 5.03 2.76 8.19
N LEU A 23 3.73 2.75 7.85
CA LEU A 23 3.05 1.59 7.27
C LEU A 23 2.96 1.71 5.74
N VAL A 24 3.68 0.84 5.02
CA VAL A 24 3.61 0.76 3.56
C VAL A 24 2.67 -0.35 3.12
N LEU A 25 1.66 0.00 2.33
CA LEU A 25 0.69 -0.95 1.78
C LEU A 25 0.89 -1.11 0.27
N ASP A 26 1.15 -2.33 -0.19
CA ASP A 26 1.18 -2.66 -1.61
C ASP A 26 -0.21 -3.18 -2.04
N CYS A 27 -0.86 -2.43 -2.91
CA CYS A 27 -2.21 -2.72 -3.40
C CYS A 27 -2.23 -3.56 -4.69
N ARG A 28 -1.06 -3.91 -5.26
CA ARG A 28 -0.95 -4.71 -6.49
C ARG A 28 -1.39 -6.16 -6.27
N SER A 29 -1.41 -6.92 -7.36
CA SER A 29 -1.71 -8.35 -7.33
C SER A 29 -0.71 -9.12 -6.46
N PHE A 30 -1.16 -10.25 -5.91
CA PHE A 30 -0.28 -11.15 -5.15
C PHE A 30 0.94 -11.58 -5.98
N PHE A 31 0.77 -11.85 -7.27
CA PHE A 31 1.87 -12.25 -8.15
C PHE A 31 2.90 -11.13 -8.32
N SER A 32 2.46 -9.89 -8.57
CA SER A 32 3.34 -8.73 -8.71
C SER A 32 4.09 -8.40 -7.41
N PHE A 33 3.45 -8.58 -6.26
CA PHE A 33 4.09 -8.38 -4.96
C PHE A 33 5.18 -9.44 -4.70
N ASN A 34 4.87 -10.71 -4.96
CA ASN A 34 5.84 -11.80 -4.75
C ASN A 34 6.99 -11.78 -5.76
N SER A 35 6.79 -11.23 -6.96
CA SER A 35 7.90 -11.06 -7.90
C SER A 35 8.90 -10.00 -7.43
N SER A 36 8.42 -8.90 -6.84
CA SER A 36 9.25 -7.85 -6.22
C SER A 36 8.36 -6.83 -5.51
N HIS A 37 8.78 -6.38 -4.32
CA HIS A 37 8.09 -5.35 -3.55
C HIS A 37 9.08 -4.53 -2.72
N ILE A 38 8.60 -3.43 -2.15
CA ILE A 38 9.37 -2.60 -1.22
C ILE A 38 9.52 -3.35 0.10
N SER A 39 10.75 -3.49 0.61
CA SER A 39 11.03 -4.15 1.89
C SER A 39 10.18 -3.56 3.03
N GLY A 40 9.58 -4.41 3.85
CA GLY A 40 8.72 -4.01 4.96
C GLY A 40 7.27 -3.64 4.58
N SER A 41 6.94 -3.62 3.28
CA SER A 41 5.55 -3.39 2.85
C SER A 41 4.65 -4.61 3.08
N THR A 42 3.36 -4.35 3.29
CA THR A 42 2.32 -5.37 3.44
C THR A 42 1.42 -5.39 2.21
N ASN A 43 1.27 -6.57 1.57
CA ASN A 43 0.31 -6.71 0.48
C ASN A 43 -1.12 -6.75 1.01
N VAL A 44 -1.94 -5.78 0.60
CA VAL A 44 -3.36 -5.72 0.97
C VAL A 44 -4.29 -6.28 -0.11
N ARG A 45 -3.73 -6.72 -1.24
CA ARG A 45 -4.43 -7.32 -2.39
C ARG A 45 -5.74 -6.60 -2.69
N PHE A 46 -5.68 -5.45 -3.36
CA PHE A 46 -6.84 -4.59 -3.63
C PHE A 46 -7.77 -5.16 -4.70
N SER A 47 -8.38 -6.30 -4.39
CA SER A 47 -9.26 -7.09 -5.24
C SER A 47 -10.65 -6.45 -5.39
N THR A 48 -11.42 -6.96 -6.34
CA THR A 48 -12.83 -6.57 -6.54
C THR A 48 -13.67 -6.77 -5.28
N ILE A 49 -13.39 -7.79 -4.46
CA ILE A 49 -14.08 -8.05 -3.19
C ILE A 49 -13.76 -6.95 -2.17
N VAL A 50 -12.49 -6.57 -2.02
CA VAL A 50 -12.06 -5.48 -1.10
C VAL A 50 -12.72 -4.17 -1.52
N ARG A 51 -12.73 -3.87 -2.82
CA ARG A 51 -13.37 -2.68 -3.38
C ARG A 51 -14.89 -2.67 -3.14
N ARG A 52 -15.56 -3.81 -3.27
CA ARG A 52 -17.00 -3.95 -2.99
C ARG A 52 -17.31 -3.68 -1.51
N ARG A 53 -16.50 -4.23 -0.59
CA ARG A 53 -16.67 -4.03 0.86
C ARG A 53 -16.41 -2.58 1.28
N ALA A 54 -15.38 -1.94 0.74
CA ALA A 54 -15.01 -0.56 1.06
C ALA A 54 -16.10 0.47 0.66
N ARG A 55 -16.92 0.16 -0.34
CA ARG A 55 -18.06 1.00 -0.76
C ARG A 55 -19.29 0.85 0.14
N GLY A 56 -19.17 0.18 1.29
CA GLY A 56 -20.28 -0.04 2.22
C GLY A 56 -21.34 -0.93 1.61
N GLY A 57 -20.94 -2.11 1.13
CA GLY A 57 -21.76 -3.01 0.31
C GLY A 57 -23.25 -2.95 0.66
N SER A 58 -24.06 -2.44 -0.26
CA SER A 58 -25.49 -2.66 -0.19
C SER A 58 -25.69 -4.17 -0.31
N ILE A 59 -26.12 -4.76 0.81
CA ILE A 59 -27.02 -5.91 0.76
C ILE A 59 -28.30 -5.51 0.06
#